data_AF-A0A958FHT6-F1
#
_entry.id   AF-A0A958FHT6-F1
#
_cell.length_a   1.000
_cell.length_b   1.000
_cell.length_c   1.000
_cell.angle_alpha   90.00
_cell.angle_beta   90.00
_cell.angle_gamma   90.00
#
_symmetry.space_group_name_H-M   'P 1'
#
loop_
_entity.id
_entity.type
_entity.pdbx_description
1 polymer ?
#
loop_
_entity_poly.entity_id
_entity_poly.type
_entity_poly.pdbx_seq_one_letter_code
_entity_poly.pdbx_strand_id
1 'polypeptide(L)'
;MKWMHLLIMTILVAFLSVLARDSAGDAVLFGVDASRNMVSYETNVPAEWDPESGLNIKWTARLGSQTYTNPLVTGGKIFIATNN
;
A
#
# COMPACT_ATOMS: atom_id res chain seq x y z
N MET A 1 17.04 -1.44 37.17
CA MET A 1 16.69 -2.67 36.43
C MET A 1 15.39 -2.56 35.62
N LYS A 2 14.26 -2.08 36.19
CA LYS A 2 12.98 -1.90 35.45
C LYS A 2 13.09 -1.06 34.16
N TRP A 3 13.86 0.02 34.21
CA TRP A 3 14.09 0.92 33.07
C TRP A 3 14.87 0.27 31.90
N MET A 4 15.73 -0.70 32.21
CA MET A 4 16.50 -1.43 31.19
C MET A 4 15.62 -2.42 30.42
N HIS A 5 14.66 -3.05 31.10
CA HIS A 5 13.70 -3.96 30.46
C HIS A 5 12.69 -3.19 29.60
N LEU A 6 12.28 -2.00 30.05
CA LEU A 6 11.43 -1.11 29.26
C LEU A 6 12.15 -0.65 27.98
N LEU A 7 13.42 -0.25 28.07
CA LEU A 7 14.22 0.14 26.90
C LEU A 7 14.37 -1.02 25.90
N ILE A 8 14.66 -2.21 26.39
CA ILE A 8 14.80 -3.41 25.55
C ILE A 8 13.46 -3.75 24.87
N MET A 9 12.33 -3.70 25.58
CA MET A 9 11.00 -3.91 24.97
C MET A 9 10.70 -2.89 23.89
N THR A 10 10.98 -1.60 24.12
CA THR A 10 10.72 -0.55 23.11
C THR A 10 11.57 -0.76 21.86
N ILE A 11 12.86 -1.09 22.03
CA ILE A 11 13.74 -1.41 20.89
C ILE A 11 13.24 -2.65 20.15
N LEU A 12 12.82 -3.69 20.88
CA LEU A 12 12.32 -4.92 20.30
C LEU A 12 11.04 -4.68 19.48
N VAL A 13 10.09 -3.89 20.00
CA VAL A 13 8.85 -3.53 19.29
C VAL A 13 9.14 -2.67 18.06
N ALA A 14 10.06 -1.72 18.15
CA ALA A 14 10.50 -0.93 17.00
C ALA A 14 11.20 -1.80 15.93
N PHE A 15 11.98 -2.80 16.35
CA PHE A 15 12.66 -3.71 15.43
C PHE A 15 11.67 -4.67 14.74
N LEU A 16 10.72 -5.23 15.50
CA LEU A 16 9.65 -6.10 14.97
C LEU A 16 8.76 -5.40 13.94
N SER A 17 8.47 -4.10 14.13
CA SER A 17 7.67 -3.32 13.18
C SER A 17 8.41 -2.98 11.88
N VAL A 18 9.74 -2.98 11.87
CA VAL A 18 10.55 -2.88 10.63
C VAL A 18 10.53 -4.19 9.85
N LEU A 19 10.48 -5.34 10.53
CA LEU A 19 10.45 -6.66 9.91
C LEU A 19 9.05 -7.05 9.39
N ALA A 20 8.00 -6.46 9.96
CA ALA A 20 6.62 -6.58 9.47
C ALA A 20 6.40 -5.72 8.23
N ARG A 21 7.14 -6.00 7.15
CA ARG A 21 6.77 -5.55 5.81
C ARG A 21 5.76 -6.52 5.26
N ASP A 22 4.49 -6.16 5.37
CA ASP A 22 3.43 -6.82 4.63
C ASP A 22 3.67 -6.50 3.13
N SER A 23 4.28 -7.44 2.40
CA SER A 23 4.40 -7.30 0.96
C SER A 23 3.04 -7.66 0.36
N ALA A 24 2.13 -6.69 0.35
CA ALA A 24 1.03 -6.72 -0.61
C ALA A 24 1.61 -7.01 -2.00
N GLY A 25 0.88 -7.76 -2.82
CA GLY A 25 1.39 -8.25 -4.10
C GLY A 25 1.89 -7.11 -4.99
N ASP A 26 3.02 -7.34 -5.65
CA ASP A 26 3.51 -6.42 -6.67
C ASP A 26 2.58 -6.49 -7.89
N ALA A 27 2.19 -5.33 -8.42
CA ALA A 27 1.44 -5.16 -9.65
C ALA A 27 2.31 -4.39 -10.65
N VAL A 28 3.15 -5.12 -11.37
CA VAL A 28 4.25 -4.55 -12.18
C VAL A 28 3.89 -4.33 -13.64
N LEU A 29 2.69 -4.73 -14.07
CA LEU A 29 2.25 -4.59 -15.46
C LEU A 29 0.72 -4.56 -15.57
N PHE A 30 0.22 -4.14 -16.73
CA PHE A 30 -1.21 -4.18 -17.02
C PHE A 30 -1.74 -5.62 -16.95
N GLY A 31 -2.61 -5.90 -15.97
CA GLY A 31 -3.03 -7.26 -15.61
C GLY A 31 -2.17 -7.90 -14.52
N VAL A 32 -1.61 -7.09 -13.61
CA VAL A 32 -0.83 -7.46 -12.41
C VAL A 32 0.53 -8.09 -12.73
N ASP A 33 0.53 -9.20 -13.47
CA ASP A 33 1.70 -10.01 -13.84
C ASP A 33 1.57 -10.59 -15.27
N ALA A 34 2.50 -11.47 -15.68
CA ALA A 34 2.55 -12.02 -17.03
C ALA A 34 1.26 -12.73 -17.48
N SER A 35 0.36 -13.12 -16.57
CA SER A 35 -0.95 -13.68 -16.86
C SER A 35 -1.91 -12.69 -17.54
N ARG A 36 -1.64 -11.37 -17.42
CA ARG A 36 -2.51 -10.30 -17.94
C ARG A 36 -3.94 -10.37 -17.38
N ASN A 37 -4.10 -10.83 -16.16
CA ASN A 37 -5.39 -11.00 -15.52
C ASN A 37 -5.60 -9.97 -14.40
N MET A 38 -6.66 -9.17 -14.48
CA MET A 38 -6.97 -8.11 -13.51
C MET A 38 -7.66 -8.67 -12.27
N VAL A 39 -7.05 -9.66 -11.60
CA VAL A 39 -7.56 -10.28 -10.37
C VAL A 39 -6.61 -10.01 -9.22
N SER A 40 -7.17 -9.53 -8.11
CA SER A 40 -6.51 -9.29 -6.84
C SER A 40 -6.82 -10.44 -5.89
N TYR A 41 -5.82 -10.93 -5.16
CA TYR A 41 -5.95 -12.02 -4.17
C TYR A 41 -6.10 -11.50 -2.73
N GLU A 42 -6.00 -10.19 -2.56
CA GLU A 42 -6.17 -9.48 -1.31
C GLU A 42 -7.58 -9.74 -0.75
N THR A 43 -7.65 -9.89 0.57
CA THR A 43 -8.89 -10.17 1.30
C THR A 43 -9.17 -9.06 2.30
N ASN A 44 -10.37 -9.07 2.89
CA ASN A 44 -10.80 -8.05 3.86
C ASN A 44 -10.79 -6.62 3.31
N VAL A 45 -10.98 -6.47 1.99
CA VAL A 45 -11.15 -5.17 1.35
C VAL A 45 -12.53 -4.59 1.72
N PRO A 46 -12.65 -3.26 1.95
CA PRO A 46 -13.94 -2.63 2.19
C PRO A 46 -14.90 -2.87 1.03
N ALA A 47 -16.14 -3.25 1.34
CA ALA A 47 -17.20 -3.46 0.34
C ALA A 47 -17.80 -2.14 -0.18
N GLU A 48 -17.65 -1.06 0.58
CA GLU A 48 -18.17 0.27 0.27
C GLU A 48 -17.07 1.31 0.43
N TRP A 49 -17.07 2.32 -0.43
CA TRP A 49 -16.19 3.49 -0.34
C TRP A 49 -16.87 4.71 -0.95
N ASP A 50 -16.49 5.90 -0.49
CA ASP A 50 -16.97 7.16 -1.05
C ASP A 50 -15.82 8.18 -1.15
N PRO A 51 -15.38 8.53 -2.36
CA PRO A 51 -14.33 9.54 -2.57
C PRO A 51 -14.74 10.95 -2.16
N GLU A 52 -16.05 11.27 -2.15
CA GLU A 52 -16.53 12.62 -1.80
C GLU A 52 -16.51 12.85 -0.29
N SER A 53 -17.06 11.93 0.50
CA SER A 53 -17.01 12.00 1.97
C SER A 53 -15.71 11.49 2.58
N GLY A 54 -14.93 10.69 1.83
CA GLY A 54 -13.73 10.02 2.33
C GLY A 54 -13.98 8.70 3.07
N LEU A 55 -15.21 8.16 3.02
CA LEU A 55 -15.53 6.86 3.62
C LEU A 55 -14.60 5.77 3.08
N ASN A 56 -13.91 5.08 4.00
CA ASN A 56 -12.96 4.00 3.73
C ASN A 56 -11.77 4.41 2.82
N ILE A 57 -11.45 5.71 2.75
CA ILE A 57 -10.27 6.22 2.04
C ILE A 57 -9.09 6.39 3.00
N LYS A 58 -8.00 5.64 2.77
CA LYS A 58 -6.81 5.69 3.64
C LYS A 58 -5.96 6.95 3.42
N TRP A 59 -5.85 7.41 2.18
CA TRP A 59 -5.06 8.59 1.79
C TRP A 59 -5.47 9.07 0.40
N THR A 60 -5.13 10.32 0.08
CA THR A 60 -5.32 10.92 -1.24
C THR A 60 -4.08 11.70 -1.65
N ALA A 61 -3.83 11.80 -2.96
CA ALA A 61 -2.74 12.57 -3.54
C ALA A 61 -3.24 13.31 -4.78
N ARG A 62 -2.73 14.52 -5.02
CA ARG A 62 -3.05 15.28 -6.24
C ARG A 62 -2.25 14.72 -7.42
N LEU A 63 -2.94 14.46 -8.53
CA LEU A 63 -2.37 14.05 -9.81
C LEU A 63 -2.64 15.13 -10.88
N GLY A 64 -2.18 14.90 -12.11
CA GLY A 64 -2.59 15.70 -13.27
C GLY A 64 -4.07 15.49 -13.61
N SER A 65 -4.51 16.02 -14.75
CA SER A 65 -5.91 15.92 -15.17
C SER A 65 -6.25 14.59 -15.85
N GLN A 66 -5.26 13.84 -16.34
CA GLN A 66 -5.47 12.64 -17.14
C GLN A 66 -4.42 11.57 -16.83
N THR A 67 -4.88 10.32 -16.73
CA THR A 67 -4.07 9.11 -16.57
C THR A 67 -4.65 8.05 -17.51
N TYR A 68 -3.83 7.48 -18.39
CA TYR A 68 -4.25 6.49 -19.40
C TYR A 68 -3.70 5.09 -19.14
N THR A 69 -3.08 4.88 -17.98
CA THR A 69 -2.43 3.63 -17.61
C THR A 69 -2.88 3.19 -16.22
N ASN A 70 -2.83 1.89 -15.95
CA ASN A 70 -3.01 1.39 -14.59
C ASN A 70 -1.87 1.85 -13.68
N PRO A 71 -2.12 2.04 -12.37
CA PRO A 71 -1.07 2.20 -11.39
C PRO A 71 -0.14 0.98 -11.36
N LEU A 72 1.15 1.22 -11.16
CA LEU A 72 2.16 0.18 -10.94
C LEU A 72 2.54 0.17 -9.46
N VAL A 73 2.47 -0.99 -8.81
CA VAL A 73 2.78 -1.16 -7.40
C VAL A 73 3.99 -2.08 -7.28
N THR A 74 5.08 -1.59 -6.70
CA THR A 74 6.26 -2.41 -6.42
C THR A 74 7.11 -1.82 -5.31
N GLY A 75 7.70 -2.69 -4.47
CA GLY A 75 8.64 -2.26 -3.44
C GLY A 75 8.06 -1.26 -2.43
N GLY A 76 6.76 -1.38 -2.13
CA GLY A 76 6.04 -0.50 -1.22
C GLY A 76 5.77 0.90 -1.78
N LYS A 77 5.81 1.07 -3.11
CA LYS A 77 5.56 2.33 -3.81
C LYS A 77 4.47 2.16 -4.85
N ILE A 78 3.79 3.26 -5.17
CA ILE A 78 2.77 3.35 -6.22
C ILE A 78 3.26 4.36 -7.24
N PHE A 79 3.33 3.93 -8.50
CA PHE A 79 3.76 4.74 -9.64
C PHE A 79 2.56 4.96 -10.56
N ILE A 80 2.33 6.23 -10.93
CA ILE A 80 1.20 6.63 -11.77
C ILE A 80 1.74 7.53 -12.86
N ALA A 81 1.49 7.17 -14.13
CA ALA A 81 1.82 8.02 -15.27
C ALA A 81 0.67 9.01 -15.50
N THR A 82 0.96 10.29 -15.37
CA THR A 82 0.00 11.39 -15.51
C THR A 82 0.59 12.51 -16.37
N ASN A 83 -0.26 13.40 -16.86
CA ASN A 83 0.12 14.52 -17.73
C ASN A 83 0.66 15.77 -17.00
N ASN A 84 1.34 15.60 -15.86
CA ASN A 84 1.93 16.69 -15.08
C ASN A 84 3.36 16.33 -14.65
#